data_AF-A0A8B6C480-F1
#
_entry.id   AF-A0A8B6C480-F1
#
_cell.length_a   1.000
_cell.length_b   1.000
_cell.length_c   1.000
_cell.angle_alpha   90.00
_cell.angle_beta   90.00
_cell.angle_gamma   90.00
#
_symmetry.space_group_name_H-M   'P 1'
#
loop_
_entity.id
_entity.type
_entity.pdbx_description
1 polymer ?
#
loop_
_entity_poly.entity_id
_entity_poly.type
_entity_poly.pdbx_seq_one_letter_code
_entity_poly.pdbx_strand_id
1 'polypeptide(L)'
;MTSVRAGLQRAYLDGLDFLRNKIQDSEQEVQSLQQSFYSSEEAKGDNLTQKQLDYLKQVNEKLLNANNELKRKNIKLEIIDSETRLVGLINKLREAMEYDKGEITMITEFWENLKNTVDGFRALVENFQNSVLNRLNQSCISYSSDDINLEVSNRYTLDISGYITELERELTNTRLLLKSLDSGLHQDLFKDSEFSEKLLVACDLKAFPILRLIPDLENKISNLCDISRKWLNRDEEYMYEVNDYIRKTRTITKRRSDVLKNQKEKQKKIEKSVKSTQILLQNNREKLHTIESELNQLDEQIAGYEHVKKSKHEEKEQKANMADFLKLTLTQTKKNYSLQIKRQKLLKQVRELEQLLIAIERELSDVQDKKVERDQAKSLLTEKVENSQKSYGAARNEFSKYSDELETLEQEVNILSGQLLQLEIIQTYKTSPENMEQIFDRPQTVKLAPSLKEKIKNRKRKVGTQKVD
;
A
#
# COMPACT_ATOMS: atom_id res chain seq x y z
N MET A 1 7.15 -23.81 -4.98
CA MET A 1 7.43 -22.52 -4.31
C MET A 1 6.91 -22.47 -2.87
N THR A 2 5.73 -23.03 -2.57
CA THR A 2 5.17 -23.09 -1.20
C THR A 2 6.05 -23.84 -0.19
N SER A 3 6.63 -25.00 -0.56
CA SER A 3 7.53 -25.77 0.31
C SER A 3 8.82 -25.03 0.69
N VAL A 4 9.39 -24.25 -0.24
CA VAL A 4 10.61 -23.45 0.01
C VAL A 4 10.31 -22.26 0.92
N ARG A 5 9.17 -21.57 0.72
CA ARG A 5 8.74 -20.46 1.59
C ARG A 5 8.43 -20.93 3.02
N ALA A 6 7.79 -22.09 3.17
CA ALA A 6 7.56 -22.69 4.48
C ALA A 6 8.89 -23.03 5.20
N GLY A 7 9.90 -23.51 4.45
CA GLY A 7 11.22 -23.77 5.00
C GLY A 7 11.96 -22.50 5.45
N LEU A 8 11.87 -21.42 4.67
CA LEU A 8 12.49 -20.13 5.01
C LEU A 8 11.82 -19.44 6.21
N GLN A 9 10.49 -19.51 6.31
CA GLN A 9 9.77 -19.02 7.49
C GLN A 9 10.10 -19.84 8.73
N ARG A 10 10.23 -21.16 8.61
CA ARG A 10 10.65 -22.00 9.73
C ARG A 10 12.04 -21.62 10.21
N ALA A 11 12.99 -21.44 9.29
CA ALA A 11 14.33 -20.97 9.63
C ALA A 11 14.29 -19.62 10.36
N TYR A 12 13.41 -18.70 9.94
CA TYR A 12 13.16 -17.43 10.62
C TYR A 12 12.73 -17.59 12.08
N LEU A 13 11.71 -18.40 12.32
CA LEU A 13 11.23 -18.69 13.67
C LEU A 13 12.31 -19.37 14.52
N ASP A 14 13.06 -20.31 13.95
CA ASP A 14 14.20 -20.96 14.63
C ASP A 14 15.29 -19.92 15.01
N GLY A 15 15.46 -18.87 14.21
CA GLY A 15 16.35 -17.74 14.52
C GLY A 15 15.83 -16.87 15.67
N LEU A 16 14.53 -16.58 15.71
CA LEU A 16 13.93 -15.87 16.84
C LEU A 16 14.06 -16.68 18.14
N ASP A 17 13.85 -17.99 18.08
CA ASP A 17 14.04 -18.89 19.23
C ASP A 17 15.49 -18.93 19.71
N PHE A 18 16.45 -18.88 18.78
CA PHE A 18 17.86 -18.73 19.13
C PHE A 18 18.11 -17.43 19.92
N LEU A 19 17.53 -16.29 19.51
CA LEU A 19 17.65 -15.03 20.26
C LEU A 19 16.92 -15.08 21.61
N ARG A 20 15.77 -15.75 21.70
CA ARG A 20 15.07 -15.99 22.97
C ARG A 20 15.95 -16.74 23.96
N ASN A 21 16.68 -17.76 23.49
CA ASN A 21 17.62 -18.50 24.32
C ASN A 21 18.76 -17.59 24.81
N LYS A 22 19.33 -16.73 23.96
CA LYS A 22 20.36 -15.76 24.39
C LYS A 22 19.86 -14.75 25.43
N ILE A 23 18.61 -14.31 25.31
CA ILE A 23 17.98 -13.46 26.33
C ILE A 23 17.79 -14.25 27.63
N GLN A 24 17.34 -15.50 27.54
CA GLN A 24 17.19 -16.38 28.69
C GLN A 24 18.54 -16.65 29.38
N ASP A 25 19.61 -16.86 28.64
CA ASP A 25 20.96 -17.02 29.18
C ASP A 25 21.36 -15.76 29.98
N SER A 26 21.06 -14.57 29.45
CA SER A 26 21.33 -13.30 30.13
C SER A 26 20.51 -13.16 31.43
N GLU A 27 19.23 -13.54 31.43
CA GLU A 27 18.39 -13.54 32.63
C GLU A 27 18.88 -14.52 33.70
N GLN A 28 19.33 -15.70 33.29
CA GLN A 28 19.92 -16.69 34.20
C GLN A 28 21.24 -16.17 34.80
N GLU A 29 22.03 -15.44 34.02
CA GLU A 29 23.24 -14.78 34.52
C GLU A 29 22.93 -13.66 35.51
N VAL A 30 21.88 -12.84 35.28
CA VAL A 30 21.38 -11.88 36.30
C VAL A 30 21.00 -12.60 37.59
N GLN A 31 20.22 -13.68 37.50
CA GLN A 31 19.78 -14.44 38.68
C GLN A 31 20.96 -15.07 39.42
N SER A 32 21.96 -15.58 38.70
CA SER A 32 23.18 -16.13 39.28
C SER A 32 24.00 -15.08 40.04
N LEU A 33 24.22 -13.91 39.42
CA LEU A 33 24.91 -12.77 40.06
C LEU A 33 24.16 -12.28 41.30
N GLN A 34 22.83 -12.18 41.21
CA GLN A 34 21.97 -11.84 42.35
C GLN A 34 22.11 -12.86 43.50
N GLN A 35 21.97 -14.16 43.21
CA GLN A 35 22.06 -15.20 44.24
C GLN A 35 23.44 -15.25 44.90
N SER A 36 24.50 -15.04 44.11
CA SER A 36 25.88 -14.94 44.61
C SER A 36 26.04 -13.76 45.57
N PHE A 37 25.55 -12.57 45.19
CA PHE A 37 25.65 -11.35 46.01
C PHE A 37 24.94 -11.48 47.37
N TYR A 38 23.75 -12.08 47.39
CA TYR A 38 22.96 -12.26 48.62
C TYR A 38 23.19 -13.60 49.34
N SER A 39 24.10 -14.45 48.84
CA SER A 39 24.35 -15.80 49.37
C SER A 39 23.06 -16.64 49.53
N SER A 40 22.20 -16.61 48.51
CA SER A 40 20.82 -17.12 48.57
C SER A 40 20.53 -18.26 47.59
N GLU A 41 21.42 -19.24 47.48
CA GLU A 41 21.44 -20.30 46.45
C GLU A 41 20.15 -21.15 46.34
N GLU A 42 19.24 -21.14 47.33
CA GLU A 42 18.03 -22.00 47.35
C GLU A 42 16.69 -21.24 47.51
N ALA A 43 16.70 -19.91 47.63
CA ALA A 43 15.47 -19.16 47.90
C ALA A 43 14.74 -18.75 46.61
N LYS A 44 13.40 -18.88 46.60
CA LYS A 44 12.53 -18.51 45.46
C LYS A 44 11.37 -17.63 45.93
N GLY A 45 10.89 -16.76 45.03
CA GLY A 45 9.72 -15.90 45.27
C GLY A 45 9.88 -15.01 46.49
N ASP A 46 8.83 -14.87 47.30
CA ASP A 46 8.82 -13.99 48.48
C ASP A 46 9.92 -14.31 49.50
N ASN A 47 10.31 -15.59 49.61
CA ASN A 47 11.42 -16.01 50.49
C ASN A 47 12.78 -15.48 50.00
N LEU A 48 12.97 -15.31 48.69
CA LEU A 48 14.18 -14.70 48.14
C LEU A 48 14.20 -13.20 48.46
N THR A 49 13.09 -12.50 48.18
CA THR A 49 12.94 -11.07 48.44
C THR A 49 13.16 -10.73 49.91
N GLN A 50 12.64 -11.55 50.82
CA GLN A 50 12.84 -11.35 52.25
C GLN A 50 14.31 -11.57 52.66
N LYS A 51 14.98 -12.61 52.16
CA LYS A 51 16.41 -12.84 52.41
C LYS A 51 17.29 -11.70 51.90
N GLN A 52 17.00 -11.17 50.72
CA GLN A 52 17.70 -10.02 50.16
C GLN A 52 17.56 -8.80 51.07
N LEU A 53 16.33 -8.52 51.50
CA LEU A 53 16.05 -7.41 52.41
C LEU A 53 16.76 -7.59 53.76
N ASP A 54 16.76 -8.79 54.32
CA ASP A 54 17.40 -9.09 55.60
C ASP A 54 18.92 -9.00 55.51
N TYR A 55 19.54 -9.43 54.41
CA TYR A 55 20.96 -9.21 54.14
C TYR A 55 21.30 -7.72 54.11
N LEU A 56 20.55 -6.92 53.34
CA LEU A 56 20.79 -5.48 53.24
C LEU A 56 20.55 -4.74 54.57
N LYS A 57 19.58 -5.19 55.38
CA LYS A 57 19.38 -4.68 56.74
C LYS A 57 20.58 -4.95 57.64
N GLN A 58 21.12 -6.16 57.61
CA GLN A 58 22.31 -6.50 58.41
C GLN A 58 23.50 -5.64 58.00
N VAL A 59 23.73 -5.44 56.69
CA VAL A 59 24.78 -4.55 56.20
C VAL A 59 24.54 -3.11 56.65
N ASN A 60 23.29 -2.62 56.55
CA ASN A 60 22.91 -1.29 57.03
C ASN A 60 23.20 -1.11 58.53
N GLU A 61 22.86 -2.08 59.38
CA GLU A 61 23.18 -2.05 60.81
C GLU A 61 24.69 -1.98 61.07
N LYS A 62 25.49 -2.77 60.35
CA LYS A 62 26.96 -2.72 60.46
C LYS A 62 27.54 -1.39 60.00
N LEU A 63 27.04 -0.83 58.91
CA LEU A 63 27.44 0.50 58.43
C LEU A 63 27.05 1.62 59.42
N LEU A 64 25.88 1.51 60.06
CA LEU A 64 25.44 2.43 61.11
C LEU A 64 26.34 2.35 62.35
N ASN A 65 26.68 1.15 62.81
CA ASN A 65 27.58 0.94 63.94
C ASN A 65 28.98 1.51 63.65
N ALA A 66 29.54 1.19 62.49
CA ALA A 66 30.79 1.75 62.00
C ALA A 66 30.77 3.28 62.01
N ASN A 67 29.72 3.90 61.49
CA ASN A 67 29.54 5.35 61.52
C ASN A 67 29.48 5.88 62.96
N ASN A 68 28.70 5.27 63.85
CA ASN A 68 28.59 5.70 65.24
C ASN A 68 29.94 5.64 65.97
N GLU A 69 30.78 4.63 65.71
CA GLU A 69 32.11 4.51 66.28
C GLU A 69 33.08 5.57 65.77
N LEU A 70 33.11 5.83 64.46
CA LEU A 70 33.90 6.93 63.91
C LEU A 70 33.48 8.28 64.47
N LYS A 71 32.17 8.49 64.67
CA LYS A 71 31.64 9.70 65.29
C LYS A 71 32.11 9.85 66.74
N ARG A 72 32.15 8.77 67.54
CA ARG A 72 32.70 8.80 68.91
C ARG A 72 34.17 9.23 68.94
N LYS A 73 34.91 8.99 67.86
CA LYS A 73 36.31 9.39 67.69
C LYS A 73 36.50 10.74 67.00
N ASN A 74 35.44 11.55 66.94
CA ASN A 74 35.43 12.88 66.30
C ASN A 74 35.79 12.86 64.79
N ILE A 75 35.58 11.74 64.11
CA ILE A 75 35.74 11.64 62.65
C ILE A 75 34.41 12.02 61.99
N LYS A 76 34.49 12.88 60.96
CA LYS A 76 33.30 13.33 60.22
C LYS A 76 32.69 12.17 59.42
N LEU A 77 31.38 12.00 59.55
CA LEU A 77 30.60 11.03 58.77
C LEU A 77 30.46 11.49 57.32
N GLU A 78 30.57 10.54 56.41
CA GLU A 78 30.40 10.74 54.98
C GLU A 78 29.24 9.87 54.49
N ILE A 79 28.55 10.35 53.47
CA ILE A 79 27.56 9.55 52.74
C ILE A 79 28.34 8.47 51.98
N ILE A 80 27.92 7.22 52.10
CA ILE A 80 28.54 6.10 51.39
C ILE A 80 27.79 5.88 50.08
N ASP A 81 28.23 6.61 49.07
CA ASP A 81 27.67 6.62 47.72
C ASP A 81 28.70 6.21 46.65
N SER A 82 29.81 5.59 47.03
CA SER A 82 30.81 5.10 46.08
C SER A 82 31.71 4.02 46.70
N GLU A 83 32.40 3.25 45.85
CA GLU A 83 33.48 2.35 46.27
C GLU A 83 34.56 3.11 47.05
N THR A 84 34.97 4.28 46.56
CA THR A 84 36.01 5.10 47.19
C THR A 84 35.63 5.54 48.62
N ARG A 85 34.36 5.88 48.85
CA ARG A 85 33.83 6.21 50.19
C ARG A 85 33.75 4.99 51.09
N LEU A 86 33.31 3.85 50.56
CA LEU A 86 33.21 2.60 51.31
C LEU A 86 34.60 2.09 51.75
N VAL A 87 35.58 2.10 50.85
CA VAL A 87 36.98 1.74 51.17
C VAL A 87 37.59 2.75 52.15
N GLY A 88 37.31 4.04 51.97
CA GLY A 88 37.72 5.08 52.92
C GLY A 88 37.16 4.85 54.32
N LEU A 89 35.90 4.43 54.43
CA LEU A 89 35.28 4.04 55.70
C LEU A 89 36.00 2.85 56.33
N ILE A 90 36.26 1.78 55.57
CA ILE A 90 36.97 0.59 56.03
C ILE A 90 38.37 0.95 56.56
N ASN A 91 39.12 1.79 55.86
CA ASN A 91 40.46 2.19 56.28
C ASN A 91 40.43 3.03 57.56
N LYS A 92 39.51 4.00 57.66
CA LYS A 92 39.30 4.79 58.89
C LYS A 92 38.94 3.89 60.08
N LEU A 93 38.11 2.87 59.87
CA LEU A 93 37.76 1.90 60.92
C LEU A 93 38.98 1.07 61.34
N ARG A 94 39.81 0.61 60.39
CA ARG A 94 41.04 -0.15 60.69
C ARG A 94 42.06 0.65 61.48
N GLU A 95 42.21 1.94 61.19
CA GLU A 95 43.09 2.84 61.95
C GLU A 95 42.52 3.16 63.33
N ALA A 96 41.19 3.26 63.42
CA ALA A 96 40.52 3.62 64.64
C ALA A 96 40.34 2.45 65.61
N MET A 97 40.13 1.21 65.16
CA MET A 97 39.76 0.10 66.04
C MET A 97 40.93 -0.84 66.34
N GLU A 98 41.18 -1.09 67.63
CA GLU A 98 42.17 -2.11 68.06
C GLU A 98 41.60 -3.55 68.07
N TYR A 99 40.27 -3.77 68.15
CA TYR A 99 39.74 -5.12 68.44
C TYR A 99 38.32 -5.49 67.93
N ASP A 100 37.68 -4.76 67.01
CA ASP A 100 36.35 -5.17 66.49
C ASP A 100 36.41 -5.77 65.07
N LYS A 101 36.88 -7.02 65.00
CA LYS A 101 37.12 -7.72 63.72
C LYS A 101 35.83 -8.00 62.94
N GLY A 102 34.69 -8.23 63.62
CA GLY A 102 33.47 -8.72 62.98
C GLY A 102 32.79 -7.72 62.04
N GLU A 103 32.70 -6.45 62.43
CA GLU A 103 32.05 -5.41 61.61
C GLU A 103 32.90 -5.05 60.39
N ILE A 104 34.22 -4.89 60.59
CA ILE A 104 35.16 -4.63 59.49
C ILE A 104 35.16 -5.79 58.49
N THR A 105 35.13 -7.05 58.97
CA THR A 105 35.06 -8.22 58.10
C THR A 105 33.79 -8.20 57.26
N MET A 106 32.60 -8.02 57.85
CA MET A 106 31.34 -8.01 57.10
C MET A 106 31.25 -6.87 56.08
N ILE A 107 31.70 -5.67 56.43
CA ILE A 107 31.72 -4.52 55.50
C ILE A 107 32.74 -4.75 54.36
N THR A 108 33.87 -5.40 54.66
CA THR A 108 34.87 -5.77 53.63
C THR A 108 34.30 -6.83 52.68
N GLU A 109 33.65 -7.87 53.20
CA GLU A 109 32.98 -8.90 52.39
C GLU A 109 31.88 -8.30 51.52
N PHE A 110 31.06 -7.40 52.06
CA PHE A 110 30.05 -6.66 51.30
C PHE A 110 30.68 -5.87 50.14
N TRP A 111 31.78 -5.16 50.38
CA TRP A 111 32.49 -4.41 49.35
C TRP A 111 33.03 -5.32 48.24
N GLU A 112 33.68 -6.43 48.60
CA GLU A 112 34.20 -7.40 47.63
C GLU A 112 33.07 -8.00 46.78
N ASN A 113 31.97 -8.41 47.42
CA ASN A 113 30.79 -8.92 46.73
C ASN A 113 30.16 -7.86 45.82
N LEU A 114 30.04 -6.60 46.28
CA LEU A 114 29.52 -5.49 45.50
C LEU A 114 30.34 -5.28 44.24
N LYS A 115 31.67 -5.23 44.38
CA LYS A 115 32.60 -5.02 43.26
C LYS A 115 32.52 -6.15 42.25
N ASN A 116 32.62 -7.39 42.71
CA ASN A 116 32.55 -8.57 41.86
C ASN A 116 31.21 -8.63 41.10
N THR A 117 30.11 -8.27 41.75
CA THR A 117 28.78 -8.27 41.14
C THR A 117 28.63 -7.15 40.11
N VAL A 118 29.15 -5.94 40.39
CA VAL A 118 29.14 -4.83 39.42
C VAL A 118 30.01 -5.13 38.20
N ASP A 119 31.17 -5.75 38.38
CA ASP A 119 32.01 -6.19 37.25
C ASP A 119 31.33 -7.31 36.45
N GLY A 120 30.63 -8.24 37.12
CA GLY A 120 29.76 -9.22 36.48
C GLY A 120 28.65 -8.57 35.64
N PHE A 121 27.95 -7.57 36.17
CA PHE A 121 26.94 -6.82 35.42
C PHE A 121 27.53 -6.01 34.26
N ARG A 122 28.73 -5.46 34.40
CA ARG A 122 29.43 -4.79 33.28
C ARG A 122 29.65 -5.77 32.12
N ALA A 123 30.22 -6.94 32.42
CA ALA A 123 30.44 -7.98 31.42
C ALA A 123 29.13 -8.46 30.79
N LEU A 124 28.09 -8.67 31.60
CA LEU A 124 26.77 -9.08 31.13
C LEU A 124 26.12 -8.05 30.19
N VAL A 125 26.18 -6.76 30.53
CA VAL A 125 25.63 -5.68 29.67
C VAL A 125 26.37 -5.59 28.34
N GLU A 126 27.68 -5.78 28.33
CA GLU A 126 28.48 -5.85 27.10
C GLU A 126 28.13 -7.07 26.26
N ASN A 127 28.02 -8.25 26.89
CA ASN A 127 27.61 -9.48 26.23
C ASN A 127 26.19 -9.38 25.66
N PHE A 128 25.26 -8.79 26.39
CA PHE A 128 23.89 -8.53 25.94
C PHE A 128 23.87 -7.60 24.73
N GLN A 129 24.64 -6.50 24.75
CA GLN A 129 24.71 -5.60 23.61
C GLN A 129 25.23 -6.33 22.36
N ASN A 130 26.29 -7.11 22.50
CA ASN A 130 26.94 -7.80 21.39
C ASN A 130 26.14 -9.00 20.85
N SER A 131 25.49 -9.74 21.74
CA SER A 131 24.84 -11.00 21.41
C SER A 131 23.35 -10.86 21.12
N VAL A 132 22.68 -9.87 21.72
CA VAL A 132 21.23 -9.66 21.59
C VAL A 132 20.95 -8.37 20.83
N LEU A 133 21.33 -7.21 21.36
CA LEU A 133 20.90 -5.91 20.81
C LEU A 133 21.39 -5.67 19.39
N ASN A 134 22.67 -5.94 19.12
CA ASN A 134 23.23 -5.77 17.77
C ASN A 134 22.54 -6.66 16.74
N ARG A 135 22.08 -7.86 17.15
CA ARG A 135 21.36 -8.78 16.26
C ARG A 135 19.94 -8.34 16.04
N LEU A 136 19.22 -7.95 17.09
CA LEU A 136 17.88 -7.36 16.97
C LEU A 136 17.87 -6.17 16.00
N ASN A 137 18.85 -5.28 16.14
CA ASN A 137 19.01 -4.13 15.25
C ASN A 137 19.30 -4.52 13.79
N GLN A 138 19.90 -5.68 13.53
CA GLN A 138 20.21 -6.15 12.17
C GLN A 138 19.06 -6.97 11.56
N SER A 139 18.43 -7.84 12.34
CA SER A 139 17.40 -8.78 11.87
C SER A 139 16.00 -8.19 11.83
N CYS A 140 15.71 -7.23 12.72
CA CYS A 140 14.35 -6.73 12.92
C CYS A 140 14.12 -5.34 12.32
N ILE A 141 14.89 -4.94 11.30
CA ILE A 141 14.66 -3.71 10.55
C ILE A 141 13.39 -3.87 9.70
N SER A 142 12.46 -2.92 9.83
CA SER A 142 11.34 -2.78 8.91
C SER A 142 11.86 -2.52 7.49
N TYR A 143 11.30 -3.17 6.47
CA TYR A 143 11.59 -2.76 5.10
C TYR A 143 10.98 -1.37 4.87
N SER A 144 11.77 -0.32 5.11
CA SER A 144 11.40 1.08 4.86
C SER A 144 11.72 1.40 3.42
N SER A 145 10.83 0.97 2.52
CA SER A 145 10.73 1.60 1.21
C SER A 145 9.64 2.67 1.37
N ASP A 146 9.96 3.92 1.03
CA ASP A 146 9.02 5.05 1.03
C ASP A 146 7.76 4.79 0.17
N ASP A 147 7.76 3.71 -0.63
CA ASP A 147 6.66 3.29 -1.49
C ASP A 147 5.69 2.27 -0.86
N ILE A 148 5.97 1.74 0.34
CA ILE A 148 5.13 0.72 0.99
C ILE A 148 4.19 1.33 2.02
N ASN A 149 2.99 1.72 1.57
CA ASN A 149 1.89 2.15 2.42
C ASN A 149 1.02 0.95 2.85
N LEU A 150 1.59 0.04 3.63
CA LEU A 150 0.83 -1.03 4.29
C LEU A 150 0.66 -0.69 5.77
N GLU A 151 -0.59 -0.63 6.23
CA GLU A 151 -0.92 -0.26 7.62
C GLU A 151 -0.20 -1.15 8.65
N VAL A 152 -0.10 -2.45 8.37
CA VAL A 152 0.58 -3.44 9.22
C VAL A 152 2.06 -3.11 9.36
N SER A 153 2.72 -2.70 8.27
CA SER A 153 4.13 -2.32 8.27
C SER A 153 4.35 -1.01 9.02
N ASN A 154 3.46 -0.02 8.87
CA ASN A 154 3.54 1.24 9.61
C ASN A 154 3.43 1.03 11.12
N ARG A 155 2.48 0.18 11.55
CA ARG A 155 2.29 -0.16 12.96
C ARG A 155 3.53 -0.85 13.54
N TYR A 156 4.05 -1.86 12.84
CA TYR A 156 5.27 -2.56 13.23
C TYR A 156 6.46 -1.59 13.39
N THR A 157 6.67 -0.69 12.42
CA THR A 157 7.78 0.29 12.49
C THR A 157 7.66 1.21 13.71
N LEU A 158 6.45 1.67 14.05
CA LEU A 158 6.20 2.47 15.25
C LEU A 158 6.54 1.68 16.52
N ASP A 159 6.05 0.45 16.64
CA ASP A 159 6.30 -0.40 17.81
C ASP A 159 7.81 -0.64 18.00
N ILE A 160 8.52 -1.02 16.93
CA ILE A 160 9.96 -1.27 16.98
C ILE A 160 10.76 -0.01 17.32
N SER A 161 10.39 1.16 16.76
CA SER A 161 11.04 2.42 17.10
C SER A 161 10.90 2.78 18.59
N GLY A 162 9.74 2.45 19.17
CA GLY A 162 9.49 2.56 20.61
C GLY A 162 10.42 1.67 21.42
N TYR A 163 10.51 0.38 21.07
CA TYR A 163 11.39 -0.58 21.76
C TYR A 163 12.87 -0.22 21.65
N ILE A 164 13.34 0.25 20.49
CA ILE A 164 14.74 0.71 20.30
C ILE A 164 15.02 1.88 21.25
N THR A 165 14.17 2.90 21.25
CA THR A 165 14.34 4.09 22.08
C THR A 165 14.35 3.72 23.56
N GLU A 166 13.46 2.82 23.98
CA GLU A 166 13.39 2.34 25.36
C GLU A 166 14.62 1.55 25.77
N LEU A 167 15.09 0.62 24.93
CA LEU A 167 16.31 -0.17 25.15
C LEU A 167 17.56 0.70 25.23
N GLU A 168 17.74 1.65 24.31
CA GLU A 168 18.89 2.55 24.30
C GLU A 168 18.93 3.43 25.56
N ARG A 169 17.77 3.94 25.99
CA ARG A 169 17.65 4.70 27.24
C ARG A 169 18.02 3.84 28.44
N GLU A 170 17.44 2.64 28.57
CA GLU A 170 17.66 1.78 29.72
C GLU A 170 19.11 1.28 29.79
N LEU A 171 19.71 0.95 28.64
CA LEU A 171 21.11 0.53 28.52
C LEU A 171 22.06 1.68 28.88
N THR A 172 21.76 2.90 28.45
CA THR A 172 22.52 4.10 28.83
C THR A 172 22.44 4.35 30.33
N ASN A 173 21.24 4.31 30.91
CA ASN A 173 21.05 4.49 32.34
C ASN A 173 21.79 3.42 33.17
N THR A 174 21.73 2.16 32.73
CA THR A 174 22.45 1.05 33.37
C THR A 174 23.97 1.28 33.34
N ARG A 175 24.52 1.70 32.20
CA ARG A 175 25.95 2.00 32.05
C ARG A 175 26.40 3.16 32.91
N LEU A 176 25.59 4.22 33.00
CA LEU A 176 25.88 5.36 33.86
C LEU A 176 25.92 4.92 35.33
N LEU A 177 24.96 4.11 35.78
CA LEU A 177 24.96 3.56 37.14
C LEU A 177 26.19 2.67 37.42
N LEU A 178 26.53 1.75 36.50
CA LEU A 178 27.71 0.89 36.63
C LEU A 178 29.03 1.70 36.70
N LYS A 179 29.13 2.84 36.01
CA LYS A 179 30.30 3.74 36.09
C LYS A 179 30.30 4.60 37.34
N SER A 180 29.12 4.94 37.86
CA SER A 180 28.98 5.82 39.01
C SER A 180 29.47 5.23 40.33
N LEU A 181 29.66 3.90 40.40
CA LEU A 181 30.24 3.23 41.58
C LEU A 181 31.58 3.85 42.00
N ASP A 182 32.42 4.26 41.03
CA ASP A 182 33.78 4.71 41.32
C ASP A 182 33.81 6.14 41.91
N SER A 183 32.93 7.02 41.41
CA SER A 183 32.99 8.48 41.63
C SER A 183 31.80 9.10 42.35
N GLY A 184 30.79 8.31 42.71
CA GLY A 184 29.55 8.78 43.36
C GLY A 184 28.31 8.38 42.57
N LEU A 185 27.34 7.74 43.23
CA LEU A 185 26.16 7.15 42.60
C LEU A 185 25.19 8.19 42.03
N HIS A 186 24.75 7.96 40.80
CA HIS A 186 23.67 8.70 40.14
C HIS A 186 22.30 8.28 40.68
N GLN A 187 21.96 8.76 41.88
CA GLN A 187 20.71 8.39 42.56
C GLN A 187 19.45 8.81 41.80
N ASP A 188 19.56 9.80 40.91
CA ASP A 188 18.50 10.25 39.99
C ASP A 188 18.09 9.19 38.96
N LEU A 189 18.96 8.21 38.70
CA LEU A 189 18.70 7.12 37.77
C LEU A 189 18.01 5.91 38.42
N PHE A 190 17.92 5.89 39.76
CA PHE A 190 17.25 4.79 40.47
C PHE A 190 15.76 4.75 40.15
N LYS A 191 15.24 3.54 39.94
CA LYS A 191 13.81 3.31 39.68
C LYS A 191 13.08 3.00 40.97
N ASP A 192 11.87 3.53 41.08
CA ASP A 192 10.96 3.19 42.15
C ASP A 192 10.27 1.86 41.82
N SER A 193 10.71 0.81 42.52
CA SER A 193 10.15 -0.53 42.51
C SER A 193 9.57 -0.89 43.87
N GLU A 194 8.68 -1.89 43.93
CA GLU A 194 8.13 -2.39 45.19
C GLU A 194 9.23 -2.82 46.18
N PHE A 195 10.32 -3.42 45.68
CA PHE A 195 11.48 -3.75 46.49
C PHE A 195 12.20 -2.50 47.01
N SER A 196 12.36 -1.47 46.17
CA SER A 196 12.99 -0.21 46.58
C SER A 196 12.22 0.50 47.68
N GLU A 197 10.87 0.43 47.67
CA GLU A 197 10.03 0.98 48.75
C GLU A 197 10.24 0.22 50.06
N LYS A 198 10.28 -1.12 50.01
CA LYS A 198 10.59 -1.95 51.19
C LYS A 198 11.98 -1.64 51.74
N LEU A 199 12.96 -1.42 50.86
CA LEU A 199 14.33 -1.07 51.23
C LEU A 199 14.43 0.33 51.86
N LEU A 200 13.68 1.31 51.34
CA LEU A 200 13.61 2.68 51.89
C LEU A 200 13.07 2.71 53.32
N VAL A 201 12.16 1.79 53.67
CA VAL A 201 11.63 1.66 55.03
C VAL A 201 12.62 0.95 55.96
N ALA A 202 13.39 0.00 55.43
CA ALA A 202 14.26 -0.89 56.19
C ALA A 202 15.68 -0.34 56.44
N CYS A 203 16.20 0.49 55.54
CA CYS A 203 17.58 0.95 55.54
C CYS A 203 17.70 2.47 55.45
N ASP A 204 18.77 3.04 55.99
CA ASP A 204 19.03 4.49 55.86
C ASP A 204 19.71 4.79 54.51
N LEU A 205 18.91 4.81 53.45
CA LEU A 205 19.40 5.08 52.09
C LEU A 205 19.86 6.52 51.87
N LYS A 206 19.64 7.44 52.85
CA LYS A 206 20.22 8.79 52.79
C LYS A 206 21.69 8.77 53.19
N ALA A 207 22.04 7.93 54.17
CA ALA A 207 23.42 7.73 54.60
C ALA A 207 24.16 6.70 53.73
N PHE A 208 23.46 5.65 53.27
CA PHE A 208 24.04 4.54 52.50
C PHE A 208 23.29 4.27 51.18
N PRO A 209 23.28 5.21 50.22
CA PRO A 209 22.70 5.00 48.89
C PRO A 209 23.23 3.74 48.18
N ILE A 210 24.45 3.31 48.49
CA ILE A 210 25.11 2.13 47.90
C ILE A 210 24.32 0.82 48.07
N LEU A 211 23.48 0.72 49.09
CA LEU A 211 22.64 -0.46 49.33
C LEU A 211 21.55 -0.65 48.26
N ARG A 212 21.18 0.42 47.54
CA ARG A 212 20.18 0.37 46.45
C ARG A 212 20.78 -0.02 45.11
N LEU A 213 22.12 0.02 44.96
CA LEU A 213 22.78 -0.13 43.66
C LEU A 213 22.50 -1.48 42.99
N ILE A 214 22.78 -2.60 43.68
CA ILE A 214 22.61 -3.94 43.11
C ILE A 214 21.14 -4.25 42.78
N PRO A 215 20.16 -4.06 43.70
CA PRO A 215 18.75 -4.27 43.36
C PRO A 215 18.27 -3.47 42.16
N ASP A 216 18.75 -2.24 42.00
CA ASP A 216 18.36 -1.37 40.89
C ASP A 216 18.99 -1.82 39.57
N LEU A 217 20.29 -2.16 39.57
CA LEU A 217 20.97 -2.72 38.40
C LEU A 217 20.34 -4.03 37.92
N GLU A 218 20.01 -4.93 38.85
CA GLU A 218 19.28 -6.18 38.56
C GLU A 218 17.97 -5.90 37.81
N ASN A 219 17.13 -5.03 38.37
CA ASN A 219 15.86 -4.66 37.77
C ASN A 219 16.03 -4.03 36.38
N LYS A 220 17.03 -3.15 36.20
CA LYS A 220 17.28 -2.52 34.90
C LYS A 220 17.73 -3.52 33.84
N ILE A 221 18.63 -4.45 34.20
CA ILE A 221 19.10 -5.48 33.26
C ILE A 221 17.99 -6.49 32.95
N SER A 222 17.17 -6.87 33.93
CA SER A 222 15.96 -7.67 33.67
C SER A 222 14.99 -6.94 32.74
N ASN A 223 14.78 -5.62 32.92
CA ASN A 223 13.94 -4.84 32.00
C ASN A 223 14.50 -4.80 30.56
N LEU A 224 15.83 -4.79 30.38
CA LEU A 224 16.43 -4.92 29.03
C LEU A 224 16.01 -6.24 28.37
N CYS A 225 16.06 -7.34 29.12
CA CYS A 225 15.64 -8.66 28.65
C CYS A 225 14.14 -8.69 28.29
N ASP A 226 13.29 -8.10 29.14
CA ASP A 226 11.84 -8.01 28.92
C ASP A 226 11.48 -7.20 27.67
N ILE A 227 12.11 -6.04 27.45
CA ILE A 227 11.86 -5.23 26.26
C ILE A 227 12.31 -5.99 25.00
N SER A 228 13.47 -6.65 25.04
CA SER A 228 13.94 -7.49 23.93
C SER A 228 13.00 -8.67 23.64
N ARG A 229 12.37 -9.28 24.65
CA ARG A 229 11.33 -10.30 24.44
C ARG A 229 10.07 -9.73 23.79
N LYS A 230 9.59 -8.58 24.24
CA LYS A 230 8.45 -7.88 23.61
C LYS A 230 8.73 -7.59 22.15
N TRP A 231 9.95 -7.15 21.82
CA TRP A 231 10.39 -6.96 20.45
C TRP A 231 10.29 -8.27 19.65
N LEU A 232 10.93 -9.36 20.10
CA LEU A 232 10.89 -10.65 19.40
C LEU A 232 9.47 -11.17 19.17
N ASN A 233 8.60 -11.05 20.17
CA ASN A 233 7.21 -11.48 20.06
C ASN A 233 6.46 -10.64 19.03
N ARG A 234 6.64 -9.33 19.03
CA ARG A 234 6.02 -8.44 18.04
C ARG A 234 6.49 -8.76 16.62
N ASP A 235 7.76 -9.12 16.46
CA ASP A 235 8.35 -9.49 15.18
C ASP A 235 7.83 -10.83 14.64
N GLU A 236 7.63 -11.81 15.53
CA GLU A 236 6.93 -13.06 15.20
C GLU A 236 5.47 -12.79 14.78
N GLU A 237 4.72 -11.99 15.57
CA GLU A 237 3.35 -11.58 15.25
C GLU A 237 3.26 -10.90 13.89
N TYR A 238 4.17 -9.97 13.59
CA TYR A 238 4.22 -9.27 12.31
C TYR A 238 4.41 -10.24 11.14
N MET A 239 5.22 -11.28 11.30
CA MET A 239 5.38 -12.31 10.28
C MET A 239 4.11 -13.13 10.04
N TYR A 240 3.34 -13.43 11.08
CA TYR A 240 2.02 -14.06 10.91
C TYR A 240 1.02 -13.12 10.24
N GLU A 241 0.98 -11.84 10.64
CA GLU A 241 0.14 -10.82 10.01
C GLU A 241 0.43 -10.72 8.51
N VAL A 242 1.69 -10.55 8.11
CA VAL A 242 2.10 -10.48 6.69
C VAL A 242 1.65 -11.72 5.92
N ASN A 243 1.84 -12.93 6.47
CA ASN A 243 1.41 -14.17 5.83
C ASN A 243 -0.10 -14.24 5.62
N ASP A 244 -0.88 -13.86 6.63
CA ASP A 244 -2.33 -13.83 6.56
C ASP A 244 -2.83 -12.80 5.55
N TYR A 245 -2.22 -11.62 5.52
CA TYR A 245 -2.51 -10.60 4.52
C TYR A 245 -2.19 -11.10 3.11
N ILE A 246 -1.04 -11.75 2.88
CA ILE A 246 -0.72 -12.38 1.58
C ILE A 246 -1.80 -13.37 1.17
N ARG A 247 -2.23 -14.25 2.08
CA ARG A 247 -3.26 -15.26 1.79
C ARG A 247 -4.61 -14.63 1.44
N LYS A 248 -5.05 -13.64 2.23
CA LYS A 248 -6.31 -12.91 2.02
C LYS A 248 -6.25 -12.12 0.71
N THR A 249 -5.22 -11.31 0.51
CA THR A 249 -5.04 -10.49 -0.69
C THR A 249 -4.95 -11.35 -1.94
N ARG A 250 -4.19 -12.46 -1.97
CA ARG A 250 -4.20 -13.40 -3.12
C ARG A 250 -5.60 -13.88 -3.49
N THR A 251 -6.40 -14.22 -2.49
CA THR A 251 -7.77 -14.72 -2.71
C THR A 251 -8.66 -13.63 -3.29
N ILE A 252 -8.56 -12.41 -2.75
CA ILE A 252 -9.32 -11.24 -3.23
C ILE A 252 -8.87 -10.84 -4.63
N THR A 253 -7.56 -10.69 -4.87
CA THR A 253 -6.99 -10.36 -6.19
C THR A 253 -7.42 -11.36 -7.24
N LYS A 254 -7.39 -12.67 -6.94
CA LYS A 254 -7.84 -13.71 -7.88
C LYS A 254 -9.32 -13.55 -8.23
N ARG A 255 -10.19 -13.41 -7.22
CA ARG A 255 -11.63 -13.20 -7.45
C ARG A 255 -11.90 -11.95 -8.28
N ARG A 256 -11.26 -10.83 -7.97
CA ARG A 256 -11.42 -9.57 -8.72
C ARG A 256 -10.87 -9.67 -10.13
N SER A 257 -9.74 -10.35 -10.33
CA SER A 257 -9.19 -10.63 -11.66
C SER A 257 -10.13 -11.49 -12.52
N ASP A 258 -10.79 -12.49 -11.93
CA ASP A 258 -11.78 -13.31 -12.64
C ASP A 258 -13.01 -12.47 -13.03
N VAL A 259 -13.48 -11.59 -12.14
CA VAL A 259 -14.54 -10.63 -12.45
C VAL A 259 -14.11 -9.69 -13.58
N LEU A 260 -12.90 -9.13 -13.53
CA LEU A 260 -12.36 -8.25 -14.56
C LEU A 260 -12.31 -8.95 -15.93
N LYS A 261 -11.85 -10.19 -15.97
CA LYS A 261 -11.83 -10.99 -17.21
C LYS A 261 -13.25 -11.15 -17.79
N ASN A 262 -14.22 -11.51 -16.96
CA ASN A 262 -15.61 -11.66 -17.38
C ASN A 262 -16.21 -10.33 -17.87
N GLN A 263 -15.89 -9.21 -17.20
CA GLN A 263 -16.37 -7.90 -17.61
C GLN A 263 -15.74 -7.44 -18.93
N LYS A 264 -14.45 -7.73 -19.18
CA LYS A 264 -13.79 -7.49 -20.49
C LYS A 264 -14.44 -8.28 -21.62
N GLU A 265 -14.83 -9.52 -21.38
CA GLU A 265 -15.53 -10.33 -22.38
C GLU A 265 -16.92 -9.76 -22.72
N LYS A 266 -17.65 -9.25 -21.72
CA LYS A 266 -18.91 -8.54 -21.92
C LYS A 266 -18.73 -7.21 -22.64
N GLN A 267 -17.69 -6.43 -22.31
CA GLN A 267 -17.36 -5.18 -23.01
C GLN A 267 -17.23 -5.42 -24.52
N LYS A 268 -16.52 -6.48 -24.93
CA LYS A 268 -16.38 -6.86 -26.35
C LYS A 268 -17.72 -7.17 -27.02
N LYS A 269 -18.71 -7.71 -26.29
CA LYS A 269 -20.06 -7.96 -26.82
C LYS A 269 -20.83 -6.66 -27.01
N ILE A 270 -20.77 -5.76 -26.03
CA ILE A 270 -21.41 -4.44 -26.10
C ILE A 270 -20.78 -3.62 -27.23
N GLU A 271 -19.45 -3.62 -27.35
CA GLU A 271 -18.71 -2.94 -28.42
C GLU A 271 -19.17 -3.40 -29.81
N LYS A 272 -19.34 -4.72 -30.00
CA LYS A 272 -19.89 -5.27 -31.26
C LYS A 272 -21.30 -4.77 -31.52
N SER A 273 -22.16 -4.73 -30.51
CA SER A 273 -23.53 -4.21 -30.63
C SER A 273 -23.55 -2.72 -31.03
N VAL A 274 -22.69 -1.90 -30.43
CA VAL A 274 -22.55 -0.47 -30.79
C VAL A 274 -22.12 -0.32 -32.24
N LYS A 275 -21.10 -1.09 -32.69
CA LYS A 275 -20.65 -1.08 -34.09
C LYS A 275 -21.77 -1.49 -35.06
N SER A 276 -22.51 -2.54 -34.75
CA SER A 276 -23.66 -2.97 -35.57
C SER A 276 -24.75 -1.90 -35.65
N THR A 277 -25.06 -1.23 -34.53
CA THR A 277 -26.06 -0.15 -34.49
C THR A 277 -25.61 1.09 -35.26
N GLN A 278 -24.31 1.40 -35.22
CA GLN A 278 -23.71 2.48 -36.00
C GLN A 278 -23.79 2.22 -37.50
N ILE A 279 -23.45 1.00 -37.94
CA ILE A 279 -23.54 0.59 -39.34
C ILE A 279 -25.00 0.70 -39.84
N LEU A 280 -25.96 0.26 -39.05
CA LEU A 280 -27.38 0.36 -39.38
C LEU A 280 -27.82 1.83 -39.54
N LEU A 281 -27.41 2.69 -38.62
CA LEU A 281 -27.70 4.13 -38.69
C LEU A 281 -27.11 4.76 -39.96
N GLN A 282 -25.85 4.43 -40.29
CA GLN A 282 -25.18 4.93 -41.49
C GLN A 282 -25.90 4.47 -42.76
N ASN A 283 -26.22 3.17 -42.87
CA ASN A 283 -26.95 2.63 -44.00
C ASN A 283 -28.32 3.30 -44.19
N ASN A 284 -29.04 3.60 -43.10
CA ASN A 284 -30.33 4.29 -43.16
C ASN A 284 -30.18 5.75 -43.62
N ARG A 285 -29.12 6.45 -43.19
CA ARG A 285 -28.81 7.81 -43.67
C ARG A 285 -28.44 7.84 -45.15
N GLU A 286 -27.63 6.88 -45.60
CA GLU A 286 -27.25 6.77 -47.02
C GLU A 286 -28.48 6.54 -47.89
N LYS A 287 -29.37 5.63 -47.49
CA LYS A 287 -30.65 5.41 -48.19
C LYS A 287 -31.54 6.66 -48.22
N LEU A 288 -31.57 7.42 -47.12
CA LEU A 288 -32.34 8.66 -47.05
C LEU A 288 -31.79 9.68 -48.04
N HIS A 289 -30.47 9.82 -48.11
CA HIS A 289 -29.82 10.69 -49.06
C HIS A 289 -30.09 10.29 -50.52
N THR A 290 -30.13 8.99 -50.83
CA THR A 290 -30.53 8.50 -52.16
C THR A 290 -31.96 8.91 -52.50
N ILE A 291 -32.92 8.73 -51.58
CA ILE A 291 -34.32 9.12 -51.79
C ILE A 291 -34.44 10.65 -51.97
N GLU A 292 -33.69 11.43 -51.19
CA GLU A 292 -33.68 12.90 -51.34
C GLU A 292 -33.14 13.34 -52.70
N SER A 293 -32.10 12.69 -53.20
CA SER A 293 -31.56 12.94 -54.54
C SER A 293 -32.57 12.59 -55.63
N GLU A 294 -33.24 11.44 -55.52
CA GLU A 294 -34.31 11.03 -56.44
C GLU A 294 -35.50 12.00 -56.43
N LEU A 295 -35.90 12.51 -55.26
CA LEU A 295 -36.96 13.51 -55.14
C LEU A 295 -36.58 14.83 -55.81
N ASN A 296 -35.34 15.30 -55.64
CA ASN A 296 -34.85 16.50 -56.33
C ASN A 296 -34.89 16.32 -57.85
N GLN A 297 -34.52 15.14 -58.36
CA GLN A 297 -34.61 14.84 -59.79
C GLN A 297 -36.06 14.82 -60.29
N LEU A 298 -36.99 14.26 -59.51
CA LEU A 298 -38.42 14.28 -59.84
C LEU A 298 -38.98 15.71 -59.82
N ASP A 299 -38.54 16.55 -58.90
CA ASP A 299 -38.90 17.98 -58.86
C ASP A 299 -38.41 18.75 -60.09
N GLU A 300 -37.16 18.50 -60.50
CA GLU A 300 -36.61 19.06 -61.74
C GLU A 300 -37.39 18.59 -62.98
N GLN A 301 -37.78 17.30 -63.03
CA GLN A 301 -38.60 16.75 -64.10
C GLN A 301 -39.99 17.39 -64.14
N ILE A 302 -40.66 17.55 -63.00
CA ILE A 302 -41.97 18.22 -62.91
C ILE A 302 -41.86 19.66 -63.41
N ALA A 303 -40.87 20.43 -62.92
CA ALA A 303 -40.65 21.79 -63.36
C ALA A 303 -40.38 21.88 -64.87
N GLY A 304 -39.62 20.92 -65.42
CA GLY A 304 -39.37 20.79 -66.85
C GLY A 304 -40.65 20.53 -67.64
N TYR A 305 -41.47 19.56 -67.22
CA TYR A 305 -42.74 19.24 -67.86
C TYR A 305 -43.76 20.38 -67.76
N GLU A 306 -43.84 21.07 -66.62
CA GLU A 306 -44.70 22.26 -66.44
C GLU A 306 -44.29 23.41 -67.37
N HIS A 307 -42.98 23.66 -67.50
CA HIS A 307 -42.47 24.68 -68.42
C HIS A 307 -42.81 24.32 -69.88
N VAL A 308 -42.58 23.07 -70.29
CA VAL A 308 -42.92 22.60 -71.64
C VAL A 308 -44.43 22.67 -71.88
N LYS A 309 -45.24 22.24 -70.91
CA LYS A 309 -46.71 22.33 -70.95
C LYS A 309 -47.16 23.77 -71.16
N LYS A 310 -46.62 24.72 -70.39
CA LYS A 310 -46.94 26.15 -70.50
C LYS A 310 -46.58 26.69 -71.88
N SER A 311 -45.36 26.44 -72.35
CA SER A 311 -44.90 26.88 -73.68
C SER A 311 -45.77 26.31 -74.80
N LYS A 312 -46.16 25.03 -74.72
CA LYS A 312 -47.05 24.40 -75.71
C LYS A 312 -48.48 24.89 -75.62
N HIS A 313 -48.95 25.26 -74.43
CA HIS A 313 -50.27 25.87 -74.26
C HIS A 313 -50.33 27.27 -74.88
N GLU A 314 -49.29 28.09 -74.68
CA GLU A 314 -49.14 29.40 -75.30
C GLU A 314 -49.05 29.28 -76.83
N GLU A 315 -48.26 28.31 -77.35
CA GLU A 315 -48.16 28.03 -78.79
C GLU A 315 -49.52 27.62 -79.38
N LYS A 316 -50.27 26.78 -78.66
CA LYS A 316 -51.63 26.36 -79.05
C LYS A 316 -52.56 27.57 -79.12
N GLU A 317 -52.55 28.41 -78.09
CA GLU A 317 -53.42 29.59 -77.99
C GLU A 317 -53.12 30.59 -79.11
N GLN A 318 -51.84 30.89 -79.38
CA GLN A 318 -51.44 31.74 -80.50
C GLN A 318 -51.95 31.21 -81.84
N LYS A 319 -51.77 29.90 -82.11
CA LYS A 319 -52.23 29.29 -83.37
C LYS A 319 -53.75 29.23 -83.48
N ALA A 320 -54.45 29.02 -82.37
CA ALA A 320 -55.91 29.06 -82.31
C ALA A 320 -56.42 30.48 -82.61
N ASN A 321 -55.86 31.50 -81.95
CA ASN A 321 -56.18 32.91 -82.20
C ASN A 321 -55.92 33.31 -83.66
N MET A 322 -54.82 32.85 -84.26
CA MET A 322 -54.55 33.06 -85.70
C MET A 322 -55.58 32.36 -86.59
N ALA A 323 -56.00 31.14 -86.25
CA ALA A 323 -57.02 30.40 -87.00
C ALA A 323 -58.41 31.07 -86.91
N ASP A 324 -58.72 31.70 -85.77
CA ASP A 324 -59.95 32.46 -85.55
C ASP A 324 -59.93 33.83 -86.24
N PHE A 325 -58.79 34.53 -86.21
CA PHE A 325 -58.59 35.74 -87.00
C PHE A 325 -58.76 35.46 -88.51
N LEU A 326 -58.17 34.36 -89.02
CA LEU A 326 -58.38 33.93 -90.40
C LEU A 326 -59.83 33.54 -90.69
N LYS A 327 -60.57 32.98 -89.72
CA LYS A 327 -62.01 32.69 -89.84
C LYS A 327 -62.81 33.98 -90.05
N LEU A 328 -62.57 34.99 -89.21
CA LEU A 328 -63.19 36.31 -89.31
C LEU A 328 -62.85 36.98 -90.66
N THR A 329 -61.58 36.95 -91.05
CA THR A 329 -61.08 37.56 -92.30
C THR A 329 -61.67 36.88 -93.55
N LEU A 330 -61.77 35.55 -93.57
CA LEU A 330 -62.40 34.77 -94.64
C LEU A 330 -63.90 35.07 -94.78
N THR A 331 -64.57 35.41 -93.67
CA THR A 331 -65.99 35.78 -93.66
C THR A 331 -66.20 37.17 -94.29
N GLN A 332 -65.25 38.09 -94.14
CA GLN A 332 -65.31 39.45 -94.70
C GLN A 332 -64.87 39.55 -96.17
N THR A 333 -63.92 38.71 -96.62
CA THR A 333 -63.25 38.87 -97.93
C THR A 333 -63.82 38.03 -99.10
N LYS A 334 -64.89 37.25 -98.89
CA LYS A 334 -65.54 36.35 -99.88
C LYS A 334 -64.55 35.50 -100.72
N LYS A 335 -64.32 34.26 -100.26
CA LYS A 335 -63.65 33.14 -100.98
C LYS A 335 -62.18 33.35 -101.40
N ASN A 336 -61.29 33.54 -100.43
CA ASN A 336 -59.83 33.41 -100.64
C ASN A 336 -59.33 32.00 -100.28
N TYR A 337 -59.14 31.14 -101.28
CA TYR A 337 -58.75 29.73 -101.12
C TYR A 337 -57.40 29.54 -100.41
N SER A 338 -56.44 30.45 -100.63
CA SER A 338 -55.12 30.39 -99.98
C SER A 338 -55.18 30.57 -98.47
N LEU A 339 -56.06 31.45 -97.98
CA LEU A 339 -56.30 31.67 -96.55
C LEU A 339 -57.07 30.50 -95.92
N GLN A 340 -57.93 29.84 -96.69
CA GLN A 340 -58.66 28.65 -96.25
C GLN A 340 -57.72 27.45 -96.01
N ILE A 341 -56.74 27.22 -96.89
CA ILE A 341 -55.71 26.19 -96.70
C ILE A 341 -54.84 26.51 -95.48
N LYS A 342 -54.39 27.76 -95.32
CA LYS A 342 -53.61 28.19 -94.13
C LYS A 342 -54.38 27.96 -92.83
N ARG A 343 -55.69 28.28 -92.82
CA ARG A 343 -56.57 28.01 -91.67
C ARG A 343 -56.71 26.52 -91.37
N GLN A 344 -56.89 25.66 -92.37
CA GLN A 344 -56.94 24.21 -92.17
C GLN A 344 -55.62 23.65 -91.62
N LYS A 345 -54.48 24.13 -92.12
CA LYS A 345 -53.15 23.75 -91.61
C LYS A 345 -52.96 24.17 -90.14
N LEU A 346 -53.39 25.37 -89.76
CA LEU A 346 -53.35 25.84 -88.38
C LEU A 346 -54.26 25.01 -87.47
N LEU A 347 -55.48 24.67 -87.88
CA LEU A 347 -56.37 23.79 -87.12
C LEU A 347 -55.79 22.39 -86.92
N LYS A 348 -55.09 21.85 -87.93
CA LYS A 348 -54.38 20.57 -87.80
C LYS A 348 -53.25 20.68 -86.76
N GLN A 349 -52.46 21.74 -86.80
CA GLN A 349 -51.40 22.00 -85.83
C GLN A 349 -51.95 22.21 -84.41
N VAL A 350 -53.11 22.84 -84.25
CA VAL A 350 -53.78 22.98 -82.94
C VAL A 350 -54.18 21.60 -82.39
N ARG A 351 -54.75 20.71 -83.22
CA ARG A 351 -55.09 19.33 -82.79
C ARG A 351 -53.85 18.50 -82.45
N GLU A 352 -52.76 18.65 -83.21
CA GLU A 352 -51.48 18.00 -82.91
C GLU A 352 -50.91 18.50 -81.57
N LEU A 353 -50.99 19.82 -81.30
CA LEU A 353 -50.60 20.40 -80.01
C LEU A 353 -51.51 19.93 -78.86
N GLU A 354 -52.80 19.72 -79.09
CA GLU A 354 -53.72 19.14 -78.10
C GLU A 354 -53.34 17.71 -77.71
N GLN A 355 -53.00 16.86 -78.70
CA GLN A 355 -52.55 15.51 -78.43
C GLN A 355 -51.21 15.48 -77.67
N LEU A 356 -50.29 16.38 -78.03
CA LEU A 356 -49.03 16.54 -77.30
C LEU A 356 -49.24 17.03 -75.87
N LEU A 357 -50.16 17.98 -75.65
CA LEU A 357 -50.49 18.43 -74.29
C LEU A 357 -51.10 17.32 -73.45
N ILE A 358 -52.00 16.50 -74.00
CA ILE A 358 -52.56 15.32 -73.31
C ILE A 358 -51.45 14.32 -72.95
N ALA A 359 -50.47 14.10 -73.84
CA ALA A 359 -49.33 13.23 -73.56
C ALA A 359 -48.44 13.79 -72.44
N ILE A 360 -48.12 15.09 -72.48
CA ILE A 360 -47.38 15.78 -71.42
C ILE A 360 -48.14 15.74 -70.09
N GLU A 361 -49.46 15.88 -70.09
CA GLU A 361 -50.28 15.79 -68.88
C GLU A 361 -50.28 14.40 -68.26
N ARG A 362 -50.25 13.34 -69.08
CA ARG A 362 -50.09 11.96 -68.59
C ARG A 362 -48.70 11.74 -68.00
N GLU A 363 -47.65 12.14 -68.71
CA GLU A 363 -46.27 12.01 -68.21
C GLU A 363 -46.08 12.81 -66.90
N LEU A 364 -46.65 14.02 -66.82
CA LEU A 364 -46.62 14.85 -65.63
C LEU A 364 -47.37 14.19 -64.46
N SER A 365 -48.54 13.57 -64.70
CA SER A 365 -49.27 12.80 -63.69
C SER A 365 -48.45 11.61 -63.19
N ASP A 366 -47.82 10.85 -64.09
CA ASP A 366 -47.01 9.68 -63.73
C ASP A 366 -45.78 10.06 -62.89
N VAL A 367 -45.16 11.20 -63.19
CA VAL A 367 -44.01 11.73 -62.41
C VAL A 367 -44.49 12.27 -61.06
N GLN A 368 -45.65 12.92 -61.00
CA GLN A 368 -46.26 13.38 -59.74
C GLN A 368 -46.61 12.20 -58.81
N ASP A 369 -47.18 11.12 -59.34
CA ASP A 369 -47.48 9.92 -58.55
C ASP A 369 -46.21 9.28 -57.98
N LYS A 370 -45.16 9.15 -58.81
CA LYS A 370 -43.84 8.67 -58.36
C LYS A 370 -43.23 9.56 -57.27
N LYS A 371 -43.42 10.87 -57.35
CA LYS A 371 -42.96 11.81 -56.32
C LYS A 371 -43.70 11.55 -55.00
N VAL A 372 -45.02 11.41 -55.03
CA VAL A 372 -45.82 11.13 -53.82
C VAL A 372 -45.39 9.82 -53.15
N GLU A 373 -45.15 8.76 -53.93
CA GLU A 373 -44.64 7.48 -53.40
C GLU A 373 -43.27 7.64 -52.73
N ARG A 374 -42.37 8.43 -53.34
CA ARG A 374 -41.02 8.67 -52.80
C ARG A 374 -41.04 9.58 -51.58
N ASP A 375 -41.93 10.55 -51.51
CA ASP A 375 -42.13 11.41 -50.33
C ASP A 375 -42.64 10.59 -49.13
N GLN A 376 -43.56 9.64 -49.36
CA GLN A 376 -43.99 8.71 -48.31
C GLN A 376 -42.85 7.81 -47.84
N ALA A 377 -42.05 7.27 -48.77
CA ALA A 377 -40.88 6.47 -48.44
C ALA A 377 -39.82 7.28 -47.65
N LYS A 378 -39.63 8.56 -47.99
CA LYS A 378 -38.78 9.49 -47.25
C LYS A 378 -39.25 9.63 -45.80
N SER A 379 -40.53 9.94 -45.59
CA SER A 379 -41.09 10.13 -44.24
C SER A 379 -40.88 8.91 -43.33
N LEU A 380 -41.19 7.71 -43.83
CA LEU A 380 -40.97 6.46 -43.09
C LEU A 380 -39.49 6.19 -42.79
N LEU A 381 -38.61 6.55 -43.71
CA LEU A 381 -37.17 6.37 -43.52
C LEU A 381 -36.58 7.40 -42.56
N THR A 382 -37.07 8.64 -42.56
CA THR A 382 -36.71 9.68 -41.58
C THR A 382 -37.02 9.20 -40.15
N GLU A 383 -38.22 8.65 -39.91
CA GLU A 383 -38.57 8.10 -38.60
C GLU A 383 -37.63 6.93 -38.21
N LYS A 384 -37.29 6.05 -39.15
CA LYS A 384 -36.30 4.98 -38.93
C LYS A 384 -34.91 5.50 -38.60
N VAL A 385 -34.46 6.59 -39.24
CA VAL A 385 -33.17 7.24 -38.94
C VAL A 385 -33.18 7.82 -37.53
N GLU A 386 -34.25 8.53 -37.13
CA GLU A 386 -34.38 9.09 -35.79
C GLU A 386 -34.36 8.01 -34.70
N ASN A 387 -35.12 6.93 -34.91
CA ASN A 387 -35.14 5.80 -33.98
C ASN A 387 -33.77 5.11 -33.91
N SER A 388 -33.13 4.86 -35.05
CA SER A 388 -31.76 4.30 -35.10
C SER A 388 -30.75 5.19 -34.38
N GLN A 389 -30.91 6.51 -34.46
CA GLN A 389 -30.04 7.47 -33.82
C GLN A 389 -30.22 7.49 -32.30
N LYS A 390 -31.45 7.42 -31.81
CA LYS A 390 -31.75 7.25 -30.37
C LYS A 390 -31.16 5.93 -29.85
N SER A 391 -31.35 4.83 -30.58
CA SER A 391 -30.80 3.52 -30.21
C SER A 391 -29.26 3.52 -30.19
N TYR A 392 -28.61 4.12 -31.19
CA TYR A 392 -27.15 4.28 -31.21
C TYR A 392 -26.66 5.13 -30.03
N GLY A 393 -27.32 6.26 -29.74
CA GLY A 393 -27.00 7.12 -28.61
C GLY A 393 -27.09 6.39 -27.28
N ALA A 394 -28.16 5.61 -27.06
CA ALA A 394 -28.33 4.79 -25.87
C ALA A 394 -27.22 3.73 -25.73
N ALA A 395 -26.96 2.97 -26.80
CA ALA A 395 -25.92 1.93 -26.80
C ALA A 395 -24.51 2.51 -26.58
N ARG A 396 -24.22 3.68 -27.15
CA ARG A 396 -22.95 4.39 -26.94
C ARG A 396 -22.78 4.87 -25.51
N ASN A 397 -23.84 5.43 -24.91
CA ASN A 397 -23.81 5.87 -23.52
C ASN A 397 -23.62 4.70 -22.54
N GLU A 398 -24.32 3.59 -22.78
CA GLU A 398 -24.15 2.35 -22.01
C GLU A 398 -22.71 1.82 -22.13
N PHE A 399 -22.15 1.80 -23.34
CA PHE A 399 -20.76 1.40 -23.56
C PHE A 399 -19.76 2.30 -22.83
N SER A 400 -19.98 3.62 -22.83
CA SER A 400 -19.11 4.57 -22.10
C SER A 400 -19.12 4.29 -20.61
N LYS A 401 -20.30 4.22 -19.99
CA LYS A 401 -20.44 3.90 -18.55
C LYS A 401 -19.78 2.58 -18.18
N TYR A 402 -20.01 1.57 -19.02
CA TYR A 402 -19.42 0.26 -18.81
C TYR A 402 -17.88 0.29 -18.92
N SER A 403 -17.33 1.12 -19.81
CA SER A 403 -15.89 1.31 -19.94
C SER A 403 -15.29 2.00 -18.71
N ASP A 404 -15.97 3.02 -18.17
CA ASP A 404 -15.53 3.73 -16.96
C ASP A 404 -15.54 2.79 -15.74
N GLU A 405 -16.60 2.00 -15.56
CA GLU A 405 -16.67 0.97 -14.50
C GLU A 405 -15.55 -0.07 -14.65
N LEU A 406 -15.22 -0.48 -15.88
CA LEU A 406 -14.13 -1.40 -16.14
C LEU A 406 -12.78 -0.81 -15.73
N GLU A 407 -12.54 0.47 -16.03
CA GLU A 407 -11.30 1.16 -15.65
C GLU A 407 -11.13 1.19 -14.12
N THR A 408 -12.20 1.50 -13.37
CA THR A 408 -12.14 1.45 -11.89
C THR A 408 -11.80 0.06 -11.36
N LEU A 409 -12.33 -1.00 -11.98
CA LEU A 409 -12.04 -2.38 -11.60
C LEU A 409 -10.60 -2.78 -11.97
N GLU A 410 -10.07 -2.29 -13.10
CA GLU A 410 -8.65 -2.47 -13.46
C GLU A 410 -7.73 -1.81 -12.44
N GLN A 411 -8.06 -0.59 -12.02
CA GLN A 411 -7.33 0.12 -10.96
C GLN A 411 -7.37 -0.65 -9.64
N GLU A 412 -8.53 -1.18 -9.21
CA GLU A 412 -8.65 -2.01 -8.00
C GLU A 412 -7.75 -3.25 -8.07
N VAL A 413 -7.76 -3.98 -9.19
CA VAL A 413 -6.92 -5.18 -9.39
C VAL A 413 -5.43 -4.83 -9.38
N ASN A 414 -5.05 -3.70 -9.99
CA ASN A 414 -3.66 -3.23 -10.01
C ASN A 414 -3.17 -2.86 -8.61
N ILE A 415 -3.98 -2.14 -7.82
CA ILE A 415 -3.66 -1.79 -6.44
C ILE A 415 -3.47 -3.06 -5.59
N LEU A 416 -4.42 -4.00 -5.66
CA LEU A 416 -4.34 -5.27 -4.92
C LEU A 416 -3.12 -6.11 -5.32
N SER A 417 -2.77 -6.09 -6.60
CA SER A 417 -1.57 -6.79 -7.11
C SER A 417 -0.28 -6.12 -6.64
N GLY A 418 -0.25 -4.78 -6.59
CA GLY A 418 0.85 -3.99 -6.03
C GLY A 418 1.05 -4.27 -4.53
N GLN A 419 -0.03 -4.24 -3.74
CA GLN A 419 0.00 -4.58 -2.31
C GLN A 419 0.50 -6.01 -2.08
N LEU A 420 0.03 -6.97 -2.88
CA LEU A 420 0.49 -8.35 -2.79
C LEU A 420 1.99 -8.46 -3.08
N LEU A 421 2.49 -7.77 -4.11
CA LEU A 421 3.91 -7.74 -4.43
C LEU A 421 4.73 -7.18 -3.26
N GLN A 422 4.28 -6.08 -2.66
CA GLN A 422 4.95 -5.47 -1.50
C GLN A 422 5.02 -6.43 -0.31
N LEU A 423 3.91 -7.09 0.03
CA LEU A 423 3.88 -8.09 1.10
C LEU A 423 4.82 -9.27 0.82
N GLU A 424 4.88 -9.74 -0.43
CA GLU A 424 5.80 -10.81 -0.83
C GLU A 424 7.26 -10.38 -0.77
N ILE A 425 7.57 -9.12 -1.08
CA ILE A 425 8.91 -8.54 -0.90
C ILE A 425 9.29 -8.53 0.58
N ILE A 426 8.41 -8.04 1.46
CA ILE A 426 8.63 -8.02 2.91
C ILE A 426 8.91 -9.44 3.42
N GLN A 427 8.05 -10.40 3.08
CA GLN A 427 8.23 -11.80 3.47
C GLN A 427 9.58 -12.33 2.98
N THR A 428 9.91 -12.10 1.70
CA THR A 428 11.15 -12.59 1.10
C THR A 428 12.39 -11.96 1.74
N TYR A 429 12.34 -10.67 2.06
CA TYR A 429 13.43 -9.95 2.70
C TYR A 429 13.68 -10.49 4.11
N LYS A 430 12.65 -10.55 4.96
CA LYS A 430 12.79 -11.04 6.33
C LYS A 430 13.22 -12.51 6.39
N THR A 431 12.68 -13.37 5.53
CA THR A 431 13.06 -14.79 5.51
C THR A 431 14.26 -15.08 4.60
N SER A 432 15.01 -14.06 4.15
CA SER A 432 16.15 -14.29 3.25
C SER A 432 17.30 -14.97 4.00
N PRO A 433 17.98 -15.97 3.40
CA PRO A 433 19.11 -16.64 4.06
C PRO A 433 20.20 -15.67 4.54
N GLU A 434 20.45 -14.60 3.78
CA GLU A 434 21.44 -13.57 4.09
C GLU A 434 21.12 -12.82 5.39
N ASN A 435 19.84 -12.52 5.64
CA ASN A 435 19.39 -11.89 6.89
C ASN A 435 19.30 -12.92 8.03
N MET A 436 18.93 -14.17 7.69
CA MET A 436 18.85 -15.27 8.65
C MET A 436 20.20 -15.69 9.23
N GLU A 437 21.25 -15.67 8.41
CA GLU A 437 22.61 -16.02 8.83
C GLU A 437 23.14 -15.09 9.92
N GLN A 438 22.70 -13.83 9.96
CA GLN A 438 23.13 -12.84 10.95
C GLN A 438 22.56 -13.10 12.34
N ILE A 439 21.53 -13.94 12.45
CA ILE A 439 20.88 -14.26 13.73
C ILE A 439 21.69 -15.33 14.49
N PHE A 440 22.28 -16.30 13.77
CA PHE A 440 22.95 -17.46 14.35
C PHE A 440 24.45 -17.25 14.61
N ASP A 441 25.02 -17.95 15.61
CA ASP A 441 26.46 -18.01 15.92
C ASP A 441 27.30 -18.85 14.93
N ARG A 442 26.99 -18.84 13.62
CA ARG A 442 27.74 -19.70 12.69
C ARG A 442 29.13 -19.12 12.38
N PRO A 443 30.21 -19.93 12.42
CA PRO A 443 31.52 -19.52 11.92
C PRO A 443 31.45 -19.15 10.43
N GLN A 444 32.17 -18.08 10.03
CA GLN A 444 32.24 -17.53 8.67
C GLN A 444 32.68 -18.51 7.54
N THR A 445 32.89 -19.80 7.81
CA THR A 445 33.59 -20.73 6.90
C THR A 445 32.70 -21.73 6.16
N VAL A 446 31.38 -21.76 6.37
CA VAL A 446 30.51 -22.59 5.52
C VAL A 446 30.19 -21.81 4.24
N LYS A 447 31.00 -22.02 3.19
CA LYS A 447 30.75 -21.49 1.84
C LYS A 447 29.38 -21.93 1.35
N LEU A 448 28.38 -21.06 1.51
CA LEU A 448 27.07 -21.23 0.89
C LEU A 448 27.14 -20.82 -0.59
N ALA A 449 26.31 -21.48 -1.39
CA ALA A 449 26.20 -21.29 -2.83
C ALA A 449 26.09 -19.80 -3.21
N PRO A 450 26.57 -19.39 -4.41
CA PRO A 450 26.67 -17.98 -4.79
C PRO A 450 25.36 -17.25 -4.57
N SER A 451 25.46 -16.12 -3.87
CA SER A 451 24.33 -15.31 -3.39
C SER A 451 23.39 -14.91 -4.53
N LEU A 452 22.16 -14.52 -4.22
CA LEU A 452 21.23 -14.03 -5.24
C LEU A 452 21.80 -12.79 -5.94
N LYS A 453 22.53 -11.93 -5.20
CA LYS A 453 23.32 -10.82 -5.77
C LYS A 453 24.42 -11.31 -6.72
N GLU A 454 25.16 -12.36 -6.38
CA GLU A 454 26.17 -12.96 -7.28
C GLU A 454 25.54 -13.62 -8.51
N LYS A 455 24.41 -14.32 -8.37
CA LYS A 455 23.67 -14.88 -9.51
C LYS A 455 23.13 -13.79 -10.42
N ILE A 456 22.61 -12.69 -9.87
CA ILE A 456 22.16 -11.52 -10.64
C ILE A 456 23.36 -10.83 -11.31
N LYS A 457 24.49 -10.65 -10.62
CA LYS A 457 25.73 -10.07 -11.17
C LYS A 457 26.33 -10.96 -12.26
N ASN A 458 26.33 -12.28 -12.08
CA ASN A 458 26.83 -13.24 -13.06
C ASN A 458 25.89 -13.35 -14.28
N ARG A 459 24.57 -13.22 -14.11
CA ARG A 459 23.64 -13.07 -15.24
C ARG A 459 23.88 -11.77 -15.99
N LYS A 460 24.04 -10.64 -15.29
CA LYS A 460 24.38 -9.34 -15.92
C LYS A 460 25.72 -9.39 -16.68
N ARG A 461 26.73 -10.08 -16.14
CA ARG A 461 28.02 -10.31 -16.82
C ARG A 461 27.88 -11.19 -18.06
N LYS A 462 27.08 -12.27 -18.01
CA LYS A 462 26.84 -13.15 -19.17
C LYS A 462 26.03 -12.49 -20.28
N VAL A 463 25.14 -11.55 -19.96
CA VAL A 463 24.40 -10.76 -20.96
C VAL A 463 25.29 -9.67 -21.59
N GLY A 464 26.30 -9.18 -20.86
CA GLY A 464 27.30 -8.24 -21.38
C GLY A 464 28.35 -8.86 -22.31
N THR A 465 28.55 -10.19 -22.27
CA THR A 465 29.50 -10.90 -23.14
C THR A 465 28.87 -11.56 -24.37
N GLN A 466 27.58 -11.36 -24.64
CA GLN A 466 26.90 -11.84 -25.86
C GLN A 466 26.72 -10.75 -26.93
N LYS A 467 27.59 -9.74 -26.96
CA LYS A 467 27.69 -8.78 -28.07
C LYS A 467 29.15 -8.59 -28.50
N VAL A 468 29.77 -9.66 -28.99
CA VAL A 468 30.74 -9.64 -30.09
C VAL A 468 30.71 -11.04 -30.68
N ASP A 469 29.95 -11.20 -31.76
CA ASP A 469 30.34 -11.83 -33.03
C ASP A 469 29.23 -11.61 -34.06
#